data_AF-A0A377ZGB6-F1
#
_entry.id   AF-A0A377ZGB6-F1
#
_cell.length_a   1.000
_cell.length_b   1.000
_cell.length_c   1.000
_cell.angle_alpha   90.00
_cell.angle_beta   90.00
_cell.angle_gamma   90.00
#
_symmetry.space_group_name_H-M   'P 1'
#
loop_
_entity.id
_entity.type
_entity.pdbx_description
1 polymer ?
#
loop_
_entity_poly.entity_id
_entity_poly.type
_entity_poly.pdbx_seq_one_letter_code
_entity_poly.pdbx_strand_id
1 'polypeptide(L)' 'MTDSILRVEHLMMHFGGIKALNDVNLEVERGRSPP' A
#
# COMPACT_ATOMS: atom_id res chain seq x y z
N MET A 1 17.67 9.32 5.81
CA MET A 1 16.56 9.76 4.94
C MET A 1 15.91 8.49 4.42
N THR A 2 14.61 8.30 4.65
CA THR A 2 13.89 7.10 4.23
C THR A 2 13.83 7.04 2.71
N ASP A 3 14.44 6.01 2.10
CA ASP A 3 14.53 5.80 0.63
C ASP A 3 13.21 5.23 0.06
N SER A 4 12.11 5.46 0.78
CA SER A 4 10.77 5.00 0.48
C SER A 4 10.16 5.88 -0.60
N ILE A 5 9.85 5.31 -1.75
CA ILE A 5 9.27 5.99 -2.92
C ILE A 5 7.75 5.94 -2.94
N LEU A 6 7.14 5.02 -2.19
CA LEU A 6 5.71 4.97 -1.97
C LEU A 6 5.46 4.49 -0.54
N ARG A 7 4.60 5.22 0.17
CA ARG A 7 4.09 4.81 1.47
C ARG A 7 2.58 4.96 1.44
N VAL A 8 1.89 3.91 1.83
CA VAL A 8 0.44 3.83 1.94
C VAL A 8 0.12 3.42 3.36
N GLU A 9 -0.75 4.18 4.02
CA GLU A 9 -1.17 3.95 5.39
C GLU A 9 -2.68 3.81 5.46
N HIS A 10 -3.16 2.80 6.19
CA HIS A 10 -4.57 2.56 6.46
C HIS A 10 -5.46 2.56 5.19
N LEU A 11 -4.96 1.99 4.08
CA LEU A 11 -5.71 1.96 2.82
C LEU A 11 -6.91 1.03 2.94
N MET A 12 -8.09 1.60 2.69
CA MET A 12 -9.32 0.88 2.52
C MET A 12 -9.85 1.10 1.12
N MET A 13 -10.12 0.01 0.40
CA MET A 13 -10.74 0.06 -0.92
C MET A 13 -11.95 -0.87 -0.96
N HIS A 14 -13.02 -0.37 -1.56
CA HIS A 14 -14.19 -1.16 -1.88
C HIS A 14 -14.24 -1.40 -3.39
N PHE A 15 -14.61 -2.60 -3.78
CA PHE A 15 -14.88 -2.93 -5.17
C PHE A 15 -16.27 -3.54 -5.26
N GLY A 16 -17.22 -2.77 -5.80
CA GLY A 16 -18.65 -3.08 -5.68
C GLY A 16 -19.09 -3.09 -4.22
N GLY A 17 -19.76 -4.16 -3.79
CA GLY A 17 -20.27 -4.32 -2.43
C GLY A 17 -19.28 -4.94 -1.43
N ILE A 18 -18.06 -5.28 -1.85
CA ILE A 18 -17.07 -5.94 -0.99
C ILE A 18 -15.92 -4.99 -0.62
N LYS A 19 -15.41 -5.16 0.62
CA LYS A 19 -14.14 -4.57 1.04
C LYS A 19 -13.00 -5.34 0.38
N ALA A 20 -12.45 -4.78 -0.69
CA ALA A 20 -11.36 -5.37 -1.44
C ALA A 20 -10.03 -5.24 -0.70
N LEU A 21 -9.79 -4.10 -0.06
CA LEU A 21 -8.67 -3.87 0.85
C LEU A 21 -9.20 -3.30 2.16
N ASN A 22 -8.71 -3.82 3.27
CA ASN A 22 -9.12 -3.39 4.60
C ASN A 22 -7.88 -3.13 5.45
N ASP A 23 -7.63 -1.85 5.73
CA ASP A 23 -6.54 -1.40 6.60
C ASP A 23 -5.15 -1.85 6.15
N VAL A 24 -4.84 -1.63 4.87
CA VAL A 24 -3.58 -2.06 4.26
C VAL A 24 -2.50 -0.98 4.42
N ASN A 25 -1.34 -1.41 4.91
CA ASN A 25 -0.12 -0.61 4.95
C ASN A 25 0.89 -1.16 3.94
N LEU A 26 1.47 -0.31 3.11
CA LEU A 26 2.46 -0.69 2.10
C LEU A 26 3.60 0.33 2.07
N GLU A 27 4.83 -0.17 2.01
CA GLU A 27 6.02 0.66 1.80
C GLU A 27 6.84 0.07 0.64
N VAL A 28 7.21 0.92 -0.31
CA VAL A 28 8.06 0.56 -1.44
C VAL A 28 9.32 1.39 -1.37
N GLU A 29 10.46 0.72 -1.34
CA GLU A 29 11.78 1.33 -1.37
C GLU A 29 12.29 1.45 -2.80
N ARG A 30 13.08 2.48 -3.08
CA ARG A 30 13.68 2.67 -4.41
C ARG A 30 14.57 1.47 -4.77
N GLY A 31 14.38 0.92 -5.97
CA GLY A 31 15.17 -0.20 -6.46
C GLY A 31 14.73 -1.58 -5.96
N ARG A 32 13.70 -1.66 -5.11
CA ARG A 32 13.09 -2.92 -4.69
C ARG A 32 11.81 -3.17 -5.50
N SER A 33 11.71 -4.31 -6.17
CA SER A 33 10.45 -4.75 -6.75
C SER A 33 9.51 -5.23 -5.62
N PRO A 34 8.22 -4.84 -5.63
CA PRO A 34 7.25 -5.43 -4.71
C PRO A 34 7.23 -6.96 -4.87
N PRO A 35 7.15 -7.74 -3.77
CA PRO A 35 6.90 -9.18 -3.85
C PRO A 35 5.48 -9.49 -4.36
#